data_AF-A0A851H152-F1
#
_entry.id   AF-A0A851H152-F1
#
_cell.length_a   1.000
_cell.length_b   1.000
_cell.length_c   1.000
_cell.angle_alpha   90.00
_cell.angle_beta   90.00
_cell.angle_gamma   90.00
#
_symmetry.space_group_name_H-M   'P 1'
#
loop_
_entity.id
_entity.type
_entity.pdbx_description
1 polymer ?
#
loop_
_entity_poly.entity_id
_entity_poly.type
_entity_poly.pdbx_seq_one_letter_code
_entity_poly.pdbx_strand_id
1 'polypeptide(L)' 'MYVCLCNAVTDSQIRQAVEDGATRMCDLRAELGVASECGKCACCANQLRKETLQQMSACHPGRAAA' A
#
# COMPACT_ATOMS: atom_id res chain seq x y z
N MET A 1 -7.05 10.38 -1.03
CA MET A 1 -7.34 10.27 -2.48
C MET A 1 -7.75 8.84 -2.83
N TYR A 2 -8.74 8.66 -3.72
CA TYR A 2 -9.02 7.34 -4.28
C TYR A 2 -7.94 6.92 -5.27
N VAL A 3 -7.39 5.73 -5.05
CA VAL A 3 -6.39 5.09 -5.92
C VAL A 3 -7.06 4.07 -6.83
N CYS A 4 -8.05 3.32 -6.33
CA CYS A 4 -8.87 2.41 -7.13
C CYS A 4 -10.33 2.83 -7.09
N LEU A 5 -10.88 3.14 -8.26
CA LEU A 5 -12.30 3.49 -8.41
C LEU A 5 -13.21 2.26 -8.40
N CYS A 6 -12.76 1.13 -8.95
CA CYS A 6 -13.56 -0.10 -9.03
C CYS A 6 -13.96 -0.62 -7.65
N ASN A 7 -13.03 -0.60 -6.71
CA ASN A 7 -13.21 -1.15 -5.36
C ASN A 7 -13.15 -0.06 -4.28
N ALA A 8 -13.29 1.21 -4.67
CA ALA A 8 -13.27 2.36 -3.76
C ALA A 8 -12.09 2.35 -2.76
N VAL A 9 -10.89 2.01 -3.23
CA VAL A 9 -9.67 1.94 -2.40
C VAL A 9 -8.98 3.30 -2.38
N THR A 10 -8.70 3.80 -1.19
CA THR A 10 -7.98 5.05 -0.94
C THR A 10 -6.50 4.83 -0.68
N ASP A 11 -5.71 5.89 -0.83
CA ASP A 11 -4.29 5.89 -0.50
C ASP A 11 -4.04 5.54 0.98
N SER A 12 -4.85 6.07 1.90
CA SER A 12 -4.74 5.75 3.33
C SER A 12 -4.95 4.26 3.60
N GLN A 13 -5.94 3.63 2.96
CA GLN A 13 -6.16 2.17 3.10
C GLN A 13 -4.96 1.37 2.59
N ILE A 14 -4.35 1.79 1.48
CA ILE A 14 -3.13 1.13 0.98
C ILE A 14 -1.98 1.28 1.98
N ARG A 15 -1.76 2.49 2.54
CA ARG A 15 -0.68 2.69 3.52
C ARG A 15 -0.91 1.87 4.78
N GLN A 16 -2.13 1.85 5.32
CA GLN A 16 -2.48 1.04 6.49
C GLN A 16 -2.25 -0.45 6.23
N ALA A 17 -2.71 -1.00 5.10
CA ALA A 17 -2.44 -2.40 4.76
C ALA A 17 -0.93 -2.71 4.71
N VAL A 18 -0.12 -1.79 4.18
CA VAL A 18 1.35 -1.95 4.17
C VAL A 18 1.94 -1.93 5.58
N GLU A 19 1.47 -1.01 6.43
CA GLU A 19 1.86 -0.93 7.84
C GLU A 19 1.46 -2.19 8.62
N ASP A 20 0.32 -2.80 8.27
CA ASP A 20 -0.18 -4.07 8.80
C ASP A 20 0.55 -5.31 8.24
N GLY A 21 1.42 -5.13 7.24
CA GLY A 21 2.32 -6.18 6.72
C GLY A 21 2.13 -6.55 5.26
N ALA A 22 1.27 -5.87 4.49
CA ALA A 22 1.10 -6.10 3.06
C ALA A 22 2.34 -5.62 2.28
N THR A 23 3.33 -6.50 2.14
CA THR A 23 4.60 -6.17 1.48
C THR A 23 4.57 -6.38 -0.03
N ARG A 24 3.59 -7.08 -0.59
CA ARG A 24 3.49 -7.38 -2.03
C ARG A 24 2.17 -6.86 -2.61
N MET A 25 2.14 -6.66 -3.94
CA MET A 25 0.91 -6.29 -4.64
C MET A 25 -0.19 -7.35 -4.55
N CYS A 26 0.17 -8.63 -4.40
CA CYS A 26 -0.81 -9.70 -4.20
C CYS A 26 -1.54 -9.55 -2.87
N ASP A 27 -0.86 -9.08 -1.83
CA ASP A 27 -1.42 -8.90 -0.48
C ASP A 27 -2.45 -7.76 -0.53
N LEU A 28 -2.06 -6.61 -1.09
CA LEU A 28 -2.99 -5.49 -1.31
C LEU A 28 -4.20 -5.88 -2.17
N ARG A 29 -4.01 -6.74 -3.17
CA ARG A 29 -5.10 -7.24 -4.01
C ARG A 29 -6.04 -8.13 -3.21
N ALA A 30 -5.51 -9.04 -2.39
CA ALA A 30 -6.30 -9.95 -1.57
C ALA A 30 -7.08 -9.22 -0.48
N GLU A 31 -6.47 -8.21 0.14
CA GLU A 31 -7.05 -7.47 1.26
C GLU A 31 -8.01 -6.35 0.83
N LEU A 32 -7.62 -5.58 -0.20
CA LEU A 32 -8.34 -4.36 -0.60
C LEU A 32 -9.05 -4.48 -1.95
N GLY A 33 -8.82 -5.56 -2.70
CA GLY A 33 -9.31 -5.69 -4.08
C GLY A 33 -8.60 -4.77 -5.07
N VAL A 34 -7.48 -4.13 -4.69
CA VAL A 34 -6.80 -3.19 -5.59
C VAL A 34 -6.29 -3.92 -6.84
N ALA A 35 -6.53 -3.32 -8.02
CA ALA A 35 -6.16 -3.88 -9.31
C ALA A 35 -6.76 -5.27 -9.63
N SER A 36 -7.84 -5.70 -8.96
CA SER A 36 -8.56 -6.94 -9.31
C SER A 36 -9.43 -6.82 -10.56
N GLU A 37 -9.95 -5.61 -10.83
CA GLU A 37 -10.85 -5.33 -11.95
C GLU A 37 -10.08 -4.78 -13.17
N CYS A 38 -10.30 -3.51 -13.55
CA CYS A 38 -9.71 -2.92 -14.76
C CYS A 38 -8.17 -2.72 -14.74
N GLY A 39 -7.51 -2.96 -13.60
CA GLY A 39 -6.05 -2.89 -13.46
C GLY A 39 -5.39 -1.50 -13.56
N LYS A 40 -6.11 -0.44 -13.95
CA LYS A 40 -5.54 0.91 -14.20
C LYS A 40 -4.81 1.53 -13.00
N CYS A 41 -5.23 1.18 -11.79
CA CYS A 41 -4.62 1.65 -10.54
C CYS A 41 -3.32 0.92 -10.15
N ALA A 42 -2.95 -0.18 -10.82
CA ALA A 42 -1.88 -1.07 -10.37
C ALA A 42 -0.53 -0.36 -10.20
N CYS A 43 -0.16 0.51 -11.13
CA CYS A 43 1.11 1.25 -11.06
C CYS A 43 1.12 2.20 -9.86
N CYS A 44 0.05 3.00 -9.69
CA CYS A 44 -0.09 3.95 -8.58
C CYS A 44 -0.12 3.25 -7.22
N ALA A 45 -0.88 2.17 -7.08
CA ALA A 45 -0.93 1.37 -5.86
C ALA A 45 0.44 0.75 -5.51
N ASN A 46 1.17 0.24 -6.51
CA ASN A 46 2.50 -0.32 -6.31
C ASN A 46 3.54 0.75 -5.92
N GLN A 47 3.42 1.95 -6.46
CA GLN A 47 4.27 3.07 -6.08
C GLN A 47 4.03 3.46 -4.62
N LEU A 48 2.77 3.68 -4.22
CA LEU A 48 2.41 3.97 -2.83
C LEU A 48 2.91 2.88 -1.88
N ARG A 49 2.74 1.59 -2.24
CA ARG A 49 3.26 0.47 -1.47
C ARG A 49 4.77 0.58 -1.22
N LYS A 50 5.54 0.85 -2.28
CA LYS A 50 7.00 0.98 -2.19
C LYS A 50 7.40 2.18 -1.35
N GLU A 51 6.77 3.33 -1.56
CA GLU A 51 7.02 4.56 -0.80
C GLU A 51 6.76 4.33 0.70
N THR A 52 5.65 3.69 1.06
CA THR A 52 5.33 3.38 2.47
C THR A 52 6.34 2.41 3.08
N LEU A 53 6.72 1.33 2.40
CA LEU A 53 7.76 0.42 2.88
C LEU A 53 9.11 1.14 3.10
N GLN A 54 9.48 2.04 2.18
CA GLN A 54 10.69 2.85 2.32
C GLN A 54 10.58 3.81 3.50
N GLN A 55 9.45 4.47 3.70
CA GLN A 55 9.21 5.37 4.84
C GLN A 55 9.28 4.63 6.18
N MET A 56 8.71 3.43 6.27
CA MET A 56 8.81 2.57 7.46
C MET A 56 10.27 2.19 7.77
N SER A 57 11.10 2.02 6.74
CA SER A 57 12.53 1.73 6.91
C SER A 57 13.38 2.96 7.25
N ALA A 58 12.97 4.16 6.80
CA ALA A 58 13.73 5.40 6.91
C ALA A 58 13.35 6.27 8.11
N CYS A 59 12.13 6.13 8.65
CA CYS A 59 11.60 6.96 9.73
C CYS A 59 10.88 6.10 10.78
N HIS A 60 11.61 5.17 11.40
CA HIS A 60 11.12 4.51 12.59
C HIS A 60 11.82 5.10 13.83
N PRO A 61 11.13 5.91 14.67
CA PRO A 61 11.68 6.36 15.96
C PRO A 61 11.92 5.21 16.97
N GLY A 62 11.66 3.95 16.59
CA GLY A 62 11.99 2.75 17.37
C GLY A 62 13.27 2.01 16.96
N ARG A 63 14.06 2.50 15.99
CA ARG A 63 15.32 1.85 15.56
C ARG A 63 16.58 2.68 15.85
N ALA A 64 16.46 3.68 16.72
CA ALA A 64 17.57 4.39 17.37
C ALA A 64 17.91 3.82 18.77
N ALA A 65 17.46 2.60 19.08
CA ALA A 65 17.79 1.88 20.31
C ALA A 65 18.05 0.40 20.01
N ALA A 66 19.22 0.11 19.45
CA ALA A 66 19.90 -1.19 19.56
C ALA A 66 21.41 -0.95 19.42
#